data_AF-A0AA88DP14-F1
#
_entry.id   AF-A0AA88DP14-F1
#
_cell.length_a   1.000
_cell.length_b   1.000
_cell.length_c   1.000
_cell.angle_alpha   90.00
_cell.angle_beta   90.00
_cell.angle_gamma   90.00
#
_symmetry.space_group_name_H-M   'P 1'
#
loop_
_entity.id
_entity.type
_entity.pdbx_description
1 polymer ?
#
loop_
_entity_poly.entity_id
_entity_poly.type
_entity_poly.pdbx_seq_one_letter_code
_entity_poly.pdbx_strand_id
1 'polypeptide(L)'
;MNHRVGLECLLESTFPFGYLTLEDHIDEETVWQRPPKVVHNYPTISQDDWEKFIEYRRTPEFKRLSEQESEIRKKIKYGSTGGRDGYRKRDQMHFEKTGKWAERHTRWLDMRVKPNGEFKNEAFKIIADTIGDFSEQETQGSFEFVGIDDILTKALGNA
;
A
#
# COMPACT_ATOMS: atom_id res chain seq x y z
N MET A 1 7.55 28.61 11.87
CA MET A 1 6.98 27.54 12.73
C MET A 1 5.96 26.77 11.90
N ASN A 2 6.20 25.47 11.75
CA ASN A 2 5.63 24.62 10.72
C ASN A 2 4.19 24.18 11.05
N HIS A 3 3.18 24.84 10.49
CA HIS A 3 1.78 24.39 10.54
C HIS A 3 1.44 23.33 9.47
N ARG A 4 2.42 22.86 8.69
CA ARG A 4 2.20 21.98 7.54
C ARG A 4 2.23 20.48 7.86
N VAL A 5 2.53 20.09 9.10
CA VAL A 5 2.80 18.69 9.49
C VAL A 5 1.55 17.97 10.04
N GLY A 6 0.47 18.68 10.34
CA GLY A 6 -0.70 18.10 11.03
C GLY A 6 -1.75 17.43 10.12
N LEU A 7 -1.98 17.96 8.91
CA LEU A 7 -3.09 17.52 8.05
C LEU A 7 -2.74 16.30 7.18
N GLU A 8 -1.45 16.04 6.92
CA GLU A 8 -1.02 14.85 6.16
C GLU A 8 -1.19 13.55 6.95
N CYS A 9 -1.21 13.61 8.30
CA CYS A 9 -1.48 12.45 9.15
C CYS A 9 -2.93 11.92 9.03
N LEU A 10 -3.87 12.74 8.53
CA LEU A 10 -5.25 12.31 8.27
C LEU A 10 -5.41 11.59 6.92
N LEU A 11 -4.40 11.63 6.05
CA LEU A 11 -4.44 10.97 4.74
C LEU A 11 -3.96 9.51 4.80
N GLU A 12 -3.16 9.12 5.80
CA GLU A 12 -2.63 7.76 5.94
C GLU A 12 -3.38 6.89 6.97
N SER A 13 -4.26 7.46 7.79
CA SER A 13 -5.09 6.65 8.68
C SER A 13 -6.26 6.06 7.90
N THR A 14 -6.05 4.81 7.49
CA THR A 14 -7.10 3.88 7.08
C THR A 14 -8.31 4.04 8.00
N PHE A 15 -9.39 4.62 7.49
CA PHE A 15 -10.71 4.51 8.11
C PHE A 15 -11.02 3.01 8.21
N PRO A 16 -11.11 2.41 9.41
CA PRO A 16 -11.47 1.01 9.56
C PRO A 16 -12.99 0.96 9.62
N PHE A 17 -13.60 1.18 8.47
CA PHE A 17 -14.94 0.71 8.13
C PHE A 17 -14.85 0.25 6.68
N GLY A 18 -15.16 -1.02 6.44
CA GLY A 18 -15.26 -1.53 5.09
C GLY A 18 -16.25 -0.66 4.30
N TYR A 19 -15.85 -0.32 3.08
CA TYR A 19 -16.74 0.06 1.98
C TYR A 19 -17.56 1.35 2.08
N LEU A 20 -17.06 2.44 2.67
CA LEU A 20 -17.52 3.80 2.33
C LEU A 20 -16.33 4.77 2.43
N THR A 21 -15.93 5.38 1.31
CA THR A 21 -14.94 6.45 1.31
C THR A 21 -15.63 7.76 1.68
N LEU A 22 -14.97 8.67 2.42
CA LEU A 22 -15.52 10.00 2.73
C LEU A 22 -15.96 10.76 1.46
N GLU A 23 -15.42 10.37 0.31
CA GLU A 23 -15.78 10.84 -1.03
C GLU A 23 -17.26 10.63 -1.37
N ASP A 24 -17.91 9.59 -0.83
CA ASP A 24 -19.29 9.21 -1.18
C ASP A 24 -20.36 10.06 -0.46
N HIS A 25 -20.00 10.71 0.65
CA HIS A 25 -20.93 11.47 1.51
C HIS A 25 -20.47 12.90 1.79
N ILE A 26 -19.44 13.39 1.08
CA ILE A 26 -18.88 14.72 1.36
C ILE A 26 -19.85 15.85 1.03
N ASP A 27 -20.89 15.59 0.24
CA ASP A 27 -21.91 16.55 -0.16
C ASP A 27 -23.15 16.51 0.76
N GLU A 28 -23.22 15.57 1.71
CA GLU A 28 -24.30 15.52 2.71
C GLU A 28 -24.15 16.60 3.78
N GLU A 29 -25.27 17.15 4.25
CA GLU A 29 -25.28 18.20 5.28
C GLU A 29 -24.75 17.71 6.64
N THR A 30 -24.85 16.41 6.89
CA THR A 30 -24.36 15.74 8.11
C THR A 30 -22.83 15.71 8.21
N VAL A 31 -22.10 15.92 7.11
CA VAL A 31 -20.63 15.85 7.07
C VAL A 31 -19.95 16.96 7.89
N TRP A 32 -20.65 18.08 8.10
CA TRP A 32 -20.14 19.20 8.90
C TRP A 32 -20.03 18.84 10.38
N GLN A 33 -20.83 17.88 10.85
CA GLN A 33 -20.70 17.38 12.21
C GLN A 33 -19.53 16.41 12.31
N ARG A 34 -18.59 16.71 13.19
CA ARG A 34 -17.43 15.85 13.41
C ARG A 34 -17.86 14.49 14.00
N PRO A 35 -17.52 13.36 13.34
CA PRO A 35 -17.96 12.05 13.80
C PRO A 35 -17.40 11.67 15.19
N PRO A 36 -18.15 10.95 16.04
CA PRO A 36 -17.69 10.52 17.37
C PRO A 36 -16.37 9.75 17.36
N LYS A 37 -16.11 8.96 16.29
CA LYS A 37 -14.85 8.21 16.12
C LYS A 37 -13.64 9.14 15.95
N VAL A 38 -13.82 10.29 15.29
CA VAL A 38 -12.77 11.30 15.14
C VAL A 38 -12.51 11.96 16.49
N VAL A 39 -13.55 12.27 17.25
CA VAL A 39 -13.41 12.80 18.63
C VAL A 39 -12.62 11.85 19.51
N HIS A 40 -12.94 10.56 19.46
CA HIS A 40 -12.30 9.53 20.27
C HIS A 40 -10.83 9.31 19.88
N ASN A 41 -10.54 9.18 18.59
CA ASN A 41 -9.20 8.84 18.11
C ASN A 41 -8.27 10.07 18.01
N TYR A 42 -8.85 11.25 17.81
CA TYR A 42 -8.14 12.51 17.57
C TYR A 42 -8.78 13.64 18.38
N PRO A 43 -8.73 13.59 19.72
CA PRO A 43 -9.39 14.58 20.59
C PRO A 43 -8.83 16.00 20.43
N THR A 44 -7.63 16.14 19.86
CA THR A 44 -6.96 17.43 19.61
C THR A 44 -7.48 18.16 18.38
N ILE A 45 -8.14 17.47 17.46
CA ILE A 45 -8.81 18.11 16.31
C ILE A 45 -10.02 18.83 16.88
N SER A 46 -10.20 20.12 16.57
CA SER A 46 -11.37 20.89 16.97
C SER A 46 -12.51 20.75 15.95
N GLN A 47 -13.67 21.36 16.22
CA GLN A 47 -14.77 21.40 15.24
C GLN A 47 -14.40 22.32 14.05
N ASP A 48 -13.72 23.43 14.33
CA ASP A 48 -13.18 24.36 13.32
C ASP A 48 -12.14 23.70 12.41
N ASP A 49 -11.25 22.86 12.95
CA ASP A 49 -10.30 22.08 12.14
C ASP A 49 -11.01 21.08 11.22
N TRP A 50 -12.11 20.50 11.69
CA TRP A 50 -12.92 19.58 10.90
C TRP A 50 -13.62 20.30 9.75
N GLU A 51 -14.20 21.46 10.01
CA GLU A 51 -14.83 22.30 8.98
C GLU A 51 -13.83 22.71 7.90
N LYS A 52 -12.64 23.19 8.28
CA LYS A 52 -11.54 23.50 7.36
C LYS A 52 -11.13 22.30 6.50
N PHE A 53 -11.11 21.12 7.09
CA PHE A 53 -10.81 19.88 6.38
C PHE A 53 -11.89 19.55 5.33
N ILE A 54 -13.18 19.68 5.68
CA ILE A 54 -14.29 19.47 4.73
C ILE A 54 -14.26 20.49 3.60
N GLU A 55 -14.06 21.78 3.91
CA GLU A 55 -13.92 22.83 2.90
C GLU A 55 -12.78 22.51 1.93
N TYR A 56 -11.60 22.15 2.45
CA TYR A 56 -10.44 21.78 1.63
C TYR A 56 -10.75 20.60 0.71
N ARG A 57 -11.38 19.54 1.24
CA ARG A 57 -11.74 18.34 0.47
C ARG A 57 -12.78 18.61 -0.63
N ARG A 58 -13.59 19.66 -0.51
CA ARG A 58 -14.55 20.10 -1.54
C ARG A 58 -13.91 20.97 -2.63
N THR A 59 -12.67 21.45 -2.44
CA THR A 59 -12.00 22.29 -3.44
C THR A 59 -11.78 21.56 -4.77
N PRO A 60 -11.85 22.27 -5.92
CA PRO A 60 -11.55 21.67 -7.22
C PRO A 60 -10.14 21.10 -7.31
N GLU A 61 -9.17 21.75 -6.64
CA GLU A 61 -7.77 21.31 -6.63
C GLU A 61 -7.62 19.95 -5.92
N PHE A 62 -8.29 19.77 -4.79
CA PHE A 62 -8.30 18.48 -4.10
C PHE A 62 -8.91 17.38 -4.97
N LYS A 63 -10.06 17.63 -5.60
CA LYS A 63 -10.74 16.65 -6.49
C LYS A 63 -9.84 16.24 -7.65
N ARG A 64 -9.22 17.22 -8.31
CA ARG A 64 -8.26 17.00 -9.41
C ARG A 64 -7.08 16.12 -8.98
N LEU A 65 -6.48 16.41 -7.82
CA LEU A 65 -5.38 15.60 -7.28
C LEU A 65 -5.84 14.19 -6.92
N SER A 66 -7.02 14.03 -6.29
CA SER A 66 -7.54 12.70 -5.93
C SER A 66 -7.80 11.83 -7.16
N GLU A 67 -8.41 12.40 -8.21
CA GLU A 67 -8.66 11.72 -9.49
C GLU A 67 -7.34 11.33 -10.16
N GLN A 68 -6.37 12.25 -10.24
CA GLN A 68 -5.06 11.98 -10.82
C GLN A 68 -4.38 10.80 -10.11
N GLU A 69 -4.37 10.79 -8.77
CA GLU A 69 -3.81 9.70 -7.98
C GLU A 69 -4.58 8.39 -8.14
N SER A 70 -5.91 8.46 -8.28
CA SER A 70 -6.75 7.29 -8.58
C SER A 70 -6.37 6.65 -9.91
N GLU A 71 -6.19 7.45 -10.96
CA GLU A 71 -5.76 6.99 -12.28
C GLU A 71 -4.34 6.42 -12.27
N ILE A 72 -3.43 7.01 -11.49
CA ILE A 72 -2.08 6.46 -11.29
C ILE A 72 -2.18 5.09 -10.61
N ARG A 73 -2.97 4.95 -9.54
CA ARG A 73 -3.16 3.67 -8.83
C ARG A 73 -3.73 2.58 -9.73
N LYS A 74 -4.68 2.89 -10.61
CA LYS A 74 -5.23 1.94 -11.60
C LYS A 74 -4.17 1.39 -12.56
N LYS A 75 -3.13 2.17 -12.86
CA LYS A 75 -2.03 1.76 -13.76
C LYS A 75 -0.97 0.91 -13.08
N ILE A 76 -0.96 0.79 -11.75
CA ILE A 76 0.03 -0.02 -11.03
C ILE A 76 -0.26 -1.51 -11.26
N LYS A 77 0.46 -2.11 -12.21
CA LYS A 77 0.32 -3.51 -12.64
C LYS A 77 0.50 -4.52 -11.50
N TYR A 78 1.46 -4.27 -10.60
CA TYR A 78 1.81 -5.16 -9.49
C TYR A 78 1.76 -4.42 -8.14
N GLY A 79 0.58 -3.91 -7.76
CA GLY A 79 0.41 -3.18 -6.50
C GLY A 79 0.67 -4.07 -5.27
N SER A 80 1.47 -3.58 -4.32
CA SER A 80 1.69 -4.25 -3.04
C SER A 80 0.45 -4.19 -2.14
N THR A 81 0.31 -5.16 -1.25
CA THR A 81 -0.77 -5.24 -0.25
C THR A 81 -0.36 -4.67 1.11
N GLY A 82 0.94 -4.51 1.38
CA GLY A 82 1.41 -3.95 2.63
C GLY A 82 1.34 -2.42 2.64
N GLY A 83 1.00 -1.86 3.80
CA GLY A 83 1.06 -0.42 4.05
C GLY A 83 2.50 0.08 4.27
N ARG A 84 2.62 1.29 4.83
CA ARG A 84 3.89 2.01 5.07
C ARG A 84 5.01 1.17 5.68
N ASP A 85 4.65 0.25 6.58
CA ASP A 85 5.57 -0.59 7.35
C ASP A 85 5.59 -2.06 6.88
N GLY A 86 4.96 -2.37 5.75
CA GLY A 86 4.69 -3.73 5.30
C GLY A 86 5.97 -4.55 5.08
N TYR A 87 6.93 -4.00 4.32
CA TYR A 87 8.20 -4.67 4.03
C TYR A 87 9.00 -4.97 5.30
N ARG A 88 9.20 -3.95 6.15
CA ARG A 88 9.92 -4.09 7.43
C ARG A 88 9.32 -5.18 8.32
N LYS A 89 7.99 -5.20 8.46
CA LYS A 89 7.28 -6.20 9.27
C LYS A 89 7.40 -7.61 8.69
N ARG A 90 7.31 -7.75 7.36
CA ARG A 90 7.44 -9.05 6.68
C ARG A 90 8.86 -9.60 6.78
N ASP A 91 9.87 -8.77 6.55
CA ASP A 91 11.27 -9.17 6.70
C ASP A 91 11.59 -9.63 8.12
N GLN A 92 11.11 -8.90 9.12
CA GLN A 92 11.27 -9.27 10.52
C GLN A 92 10.61 -10.63 10.82
N MET A 93 9.37 -10.84 10.38
CA MET A 93 8.68 -12.13 10.53
C MET A 93 9.42 -13.28 9.81
N HIS A 94 10.02 -13.01 8.64
CA HIS A 94 10.77 -14.01 7.90
C HIS A 94 12.07 -14.38 8.64
N PHE A 95 12.79 -13.38 9.15
CA PHE A 95 14.00 -13.57 9.95
C PHE A 95 13.73 -14.35 11.23
N GLU A 96 12.66 -14.00 11.96
CA GLU A 96 12.25 -14.73 13.18
C GLU A 96 11.92 -16.21 12.92
N LYS A 97 11.39 -16.52 11.73
CA LYS A 97 11.04 -17.90 11.35
C LYS A 97 12.22 -18.73 10.83
N THR A 98 13.12 -18.10 10.07
CA THR A 98 14.16 -18.81 9.30
C THR A 98 15.58 -18.58 9.82
N GLY A 99 15.78 -17.56 10.66
CA GLY A 99 17.09 -17.07 11.08
C GLY A 99 17.86 -16.32 9.99
N LYS A 100 17.25 -16.07 8.82
CA LYS A 100 17.87 -15.41 7.67
C LYS A 100 16.98 -14.29 7.14
N TRP A 101 17.59 -13.28 6.55
CA TRP A 101 16.84 -12.23 5.87
C TRP A 101 16.23 -12.76 4.58
N ALA A 102 15.01 -12.32 4.27
CA ALA A 102 14.34 -12.72 3.04
C ALA A 102 15.09 -12.19 1.82
N GLU A 103 15.28 -13.06 0.84
CA GLU A 103 15.75 -12.68 -0.50
C GLU A 103 14.77 -11.71 -1.16
N ARG A 104 15.27 -10.89 -2.09
CA ARG A 104 14.48 -9.82 -2.73
C ARG A 104 13.23 -10.35 -3.44
N HIS A 105 13.32 -11.48 -4.14
CA HIS A 105 12.19 -12.10 -4.84
C HIS A 105 11.14 -12.61 -3.84
N THR A 106 11.56 -13.27 -2.76
CA THR A 106 10.69 -13.72 -1.65
C THR A 106 9.96 -12.55 -1.01
N ARG A 107 10.68 -11.47 -0.69
CA ARG A 107 10.12 -10.23 -0.14
C ARG A 107 9.07 -9.62 -1.08
N TRP A 108 9.33 -9.67 -2.40
CA TRP A 108 8.41 -9.12 -3.40
C TRP A 108 7.11 -9.93 -3.49
N LEU A 109 7.20 -11.26 -3.39
CA LEU A 109 6.06 -12.18 -3.39
C LEU A 109 5.19 -12.02 -2.13
N ASP A 110 5.79 -12.04 -0.95
CA ASP A 110 5.10 -11.94 0.35
C ASP A 110 4.25 -10.68 0.47
N MET A 111 4.63 -9.61 -0.24
CA MET A 111 3.94 -8.34 -0.25
C MET A 111 2.80 -8.26 -1.26
N ARG A 112 2.55 -9.30 -2.04
CA ARG A 112 1.52 -9.35 -3.10
C ARG A 112 0.62 -10.57 -3.00
N VAL A 113 0.97 -11.52 -2.14
CA VAL A 113 0.10 -12.60 -1.66
C VAL A 113 -0.92 -12.03 -0.66
N LYS A 114 -2.18 -12.42 -0.81
CA LYS A 114 -3.23 -12.12 0.18
C LYS A 114 -3.07 -13.04 1.41
N PRO A 115 -3.68 -12.70 2.57
CA PRO A 115 -3.63 -13.56 3.75
C PRO A 115 -4.14 -15.00 3.54
N ASN A 116 -5.02 -15.22 2.55
CA ASN A 116 -5.54 -16.54 2.16
C ASN A 116 -4.62 -17.30 1.18
N GLY A 117 -3.45 -16.76 0.84
CA GLY A 117 -2.52 -17.36 -0.12
C GLY A 117 -2.85 -17.07 -1.58
N GLU A 118 -3.98 -16.42 -1.88
CA GLU A 118 -4.37 -16.14 -3.26
C GLU A 118 -3.67 -14.91 -3.83
N PHE A 119 -3.45 -14.97 -5.14
CA PHE A 119 -2.97 -13.86 -5.94
C PHE A 119 -4.13 -12.96 -6.38
N LYS A 120 -3.87 -11.65 -6.51
CA LYS A 120 -4.88 -10.68 -6.95
C LYS A 120 -5.16 -10.72 -8.45
N ASN A 121 -4.19 -11.18 -9.26
CA ASN A 121 -4.24 -11.12 -10.71
C ASN A 121 -3.52 -12.35 -11.28
N GLU A 122 -4.06 -12.95 -12.34
CA GLU A 122 -3.42 -14.04 -13.09
C GLU A 122 -2.03 -13.65 -13.59
N ALA A 123 -1.85 -12.39 -14.01
CA ALA A 123 -0.54 -11.88 -14.42
C ALA A 123 0.50 -11.92 -13.29
N PHE A 124 0.07 -11.79 -12.03
CA PHE A 124 0.97 -11.93 -10.90
C PHE A 124 1.33 -13.39 -10.63
N LYS A 125 0.37 -14.30 -10.82
CA LYS A 125 0.60 -15.73 -10.69
C LYS A 125 1.67 -16.23 -11.67
N ILE A 126 1.59 -15.82 -12.94
CA ILE A 126 2.61 -16.15 -13.95
C ILE A 126 4.02 -15.71 -13.49
N ILE A 127 4.15 -14.52 -12.93
CA ILE A 127 5.44 -14.01 -12.42
C ILE A 127 5.89 -14.80 -11.19
N ALA A 128 4.96 -15.16 -10.30
CA ALA A 128 5.27 -15.95 -9.12
C ALA A 128 5.75 -17.35 -9.49
N ASP A 129 5.10 -17.99 -10.46
CA ASP A 129 5.51 -19.30 -10.99
C ASP A 129 6.91 -19.19 -11.64
N THR A 130 7.14 -18.14 -12.45
CA THR A 130 8.47 -17.87 -13.06
C THR A 130 9.58 -17.68 -12.02
N ILE A 131 9.28 -16.99 -10.91
CA ILE A 131 10.24 -16.83 -9.79
C ILE A 131 10.55 -18.19 -9.16
N GLY A 132 9.54 -19.05 -9.00
CA GLY A 132 9.70 -20.42 -8.52
C GLY A 132 10.65 -21.22 -9.41
N ASP A 133 10.40 -21.22 -10.72
CA ASP A 133 11.23 -21.93 -11.71
C ASP A 133 12.70 -21.48 -11.65
N PHE A 134 12.96 -20.18 -11.54
CA PHE A 134 14.32 -19.65 -11.43
C PHE A 134 14.99 -19.98 -10.08
N SER A 135 14.24 -19.97 -8.99
CA SER A 135 14.75 -20.36 -7.66
C SER A 135 15.13 -21.84 -7.61
N GLU A 136 14.37 -22.70 -8.28
CA GLU A 136 14.70 -24.12 -8.43
C GLU A 136 15.98 -24.30 -9.27
N GLN A 137 16.13 -23.57 -10.38
CA GLN A 137 17.32 -23.60 -11.23
C GLN A 137 18.59 -23.13 -10.51
N GLU A 138 18.48 -22.07 -9.70
CA GLU A 138 19.59 -21.57 -8.86
C GLU A 138 20.01 -22.63 -7.82
N THR A 139 19.03 -23.27 -7.16
CA THR A 139 19.29 -24.34 -6.18
C THR A 139 19.99 -25.54 -6.83
N GLN A 140 19.66 -25.85 -8.09
CA GLN A 140 20.30 -26.89 -8.88
C GLN A 140 21.70 -26.51 -9.40
N GLY A 141 22.14 -25.26 -9.19
CA GLY A 141 23.41 -24.74 -9.68
C GLY A 141 23.43 -24.52 -11.21
N SER A 142 22.27 -24.51 -11.86
CA SER A 142 22.15 -24.33 -13.31
C SER A 142 22.27 -22.86 -13.73
N PHE A 143 22.13 -21.92 -12.79
CA PHE A 143 22.18 -20.49 -13.05
C PHE A 143 22.72 -19.75 -11.82
N GLU A 144 23.57 -18.76 -12.04
CA GLU A 144 24.08 -17.87 -10.98
C GLU A 144 23.59 -16.45 -11.27
N PHE A 145 22.80 -15.91 -10.34
CA PHE A 145 22.29 -14.54 -10.44
C PHE A 145 23.23 -13.59 -9.68
N VAL A 146 23.79 -12.59 -10.36
CA VAL A 146 24.76 -11.67 -9.76
C VAL A 146 24.27 -10.23 -9.81
N GLY A 147 24.16 -9.61 -8.64
CA GLY A 147 23.88 -8.18 -8.50
C GLY A 147 22.46 -7.79 -8.89
N ILE A 148 22.34 -6.86 -9.85
CA ILE A 148 21.05 -6.28 -10.28
C ILE A 148 20.26 -7.27 -11.17
N ASP A 149 20.97 -8.18 -11.82
CA ASP A 149 20.39 -9.24 -12.66
C ASP A 149 19.98 -10.43 -11.79
N ASP A 150 19.03 -10.18 -10.88
CA ASP A 150 18.49 -11.17 -9.96
C ASP A 150 17.25 -11.88 -10.52
N ILE A 151 16.83 -12.95 -9.83
CA ILE A 151 15.63 -13.75 -10.16
C ILE A 151 14.41 -12.86 -10.43
N LEU A 152 14.21 -11.83 -9.59
CA LEU A 152 13.06 -10.95 -9.71
C LEU A 152 13.14 -10.07 -10.96
N THR A 153 14.30 -9.51 -11.25
CA THR A 153 14.54 -8.68 -12.44
C THR A 153 14.29 -9.46 -13.73
N LYS A 154 14.78 -10.71 -13.81
CA LYS A 154 14.48 -11.62 -14.93
C LYS A 154 13.00 -11.97 -15.03
N ALA A 155 12.37 -12.34 -13.91
CA ALA A 155 10.96 -12.70 -13.90
C ALA A 155 10.05 -11.53 -14.33
N LEU A 156 10.42 -10.29 -14.00
CA LEU A 156 9.70 -9.10 -14.43
C LEU A 156 9.93 -8.73 -15.91
N GLY A 157 10.87 -9.40 -16.60
CA GLY A 157 11.23 -9.11 -17.99
C GLY A 157 12.02 -7.81 -18.16
N ASN A 158 12.62 -7.30 -17.08
CA ASN A 158 13.41 -6.08 -17.09
C ASN A 158 14.90 -6.46 -17.19
N ALA A 159 15.33 -6.98 -18.34
CA ALA A 159 16.75 -7.28 -18.60
C ALA A 159 17.50 -6.06 -19.15
#